data_AF-A0A0F4M051-F1
#
_entry.id   AF-A0A0F4M051-F1
#
_cell.length_a   1.000
_cell.length_b   1.000
_cell.length_c   1.000
_cell.angle_alpha   90.00
_cell.angle_beta   90.00
_cell.angle_gamma   90.00
#
_symmetry.space_group_name_H-M   'P 1'
#
loop_
_entity.id
_entity.type
_entity.pdbx_description
1 polymer ?
#
loop_
_entity_poly.entity_id
_entity_poly.type
_entity_poly.pdbx_seq_one_letter_code
_entity_poly.pdbx_strand_id
1 'polypeptide(L)'
;MEKLYQYHPIITANYQLEFLSNLPAQDIQRFLQTDLPTSAHFMTQAMLDVMANRRLIWGITTKDTDQFEGLCLIHPLSATAVRLQIVFNTTVPSEILDYMQIFIRQQLKFPQITITCQMIDRQFVKNFLK
;
A
#
# COMPACT_ATOMS: atom_id res chain seq x y z
N MET A 1 18.33 -9.42 4.36
CA MET A 1 17.26 -8.44 4.08
C MET A 1 16.69 -8.01 5.41
N GLU A 2 16.53 -6.71 5.64
CA GLU A 2 15.74 -6.19 6.76
C GLU A 2 14.31 -6.70 6.66
N LYS A 3 13.64 -6.89 7.80
CA LYS A 3 12.31 -7.48 7.82
C LYS A 3 11.30 -6.42 7.43
N LEU A 4 10.41 -6.71 6.49
CA LEU A 4 9.47 -5.76 5.89
C LEU A 4 8.55 -5.07 6.93
N TYR A 5 8.22 -5.74 8.04
CA TYR A 5 7.44 -5.12 9.12
C TYR A 5 8.18 -4.02 9.90
N GLN A 6 9.51 -3.89 9.73
CA GLN A 6 10.29 -2.85 10.40
C GLN A 6 10.14 -1.48 9.72
N TYR A 7 9.58 -1.43 8.50
CA TYR A 7 9.30 -0.17 7.85
C TYR A 7 8.10 0.50 8.52
N HIS A 8 8.41 1.56 9.26
CA HIS A 8 7.47 2.41 9.98
C HIS A 8 6.48 3.12 9.05
N PRO A 9 5.41 3.71 9.63
CA PRO A 9 4.58 4.67 8.92
C PRO A 9 5.42 5.70 8.18
N ILE A 10 5.04 5.95 6.92
CA ILE A 10 5.69 6.95 6.09
C ILE A 10 4.86 8.22 6.14
N ILE A 11 5.51 9.35 6.42
CA ILE A 11 4.86 10.65 6.53
C ILE A 11 5.39 11.54 5.42
N THR A 12 4.47 12.07 4.61
CA THR A 12 4.72 13.06 3.56
C THR A 12 4.21 14.43 4.00
N ALA A 13 4.13 15.40 3.07
CA ALA A 13 3.64 16.73 3.43
C ALA A 13 2.16 16.65 3.84
N ASN A 14 1.31 16.01 3.02
CA ASN A 14 -0.14 15.95 3.24
C ASN A 14 -0.69 14.55 3.59
N TYR A 15 0.10 13.50 3.42
CA TYR A 15 -0.36 12.11 3.62
C TYR A 15 0.50 11.34 4.61
N GLN A 16 -0.12 10.35 5.24
CA GLN A 16 0.53 9.30 6.02
C GLN A 16 0.20 7.94 5.41
N LEU A 17 1.17 7.05 5.41
CA LEU A 17 1.05 5.69 4.93
C LEU A 17 1.27 4.75 6.11
N GLU A 18 0.23 4.03 6.49
CA GLU A 18 0.24 3.15 7.67
C GLU A 18 -0.09 1.71 7.32
N PHE A 19 0.36 0.77 8.15
CA PHE A 19 -0.07 -0.62 8.00
C PHE A 19 -1.56 -0.76 8.21
N LEU A 20 -2.18 -1.66 7.45
CA LEU A 20 -3.63 -1.84 7.47
C LEU A 20 -4.15 -2.28 8.84
N SER A 21 -3.32 -2.91 9.68
CA SER A 21 -3.68 -3.27 11.05
C SER A 21 -4.01 -2.07 11.94
N ASN A 22 -3.53 -0.88 11.58
CA ASN A 22 -3.75 0.35 12.36
C ASN A 22 -4.98 1.13 11.87
N LEU A 23 -5.60 0.70 10.77
CA LEU A 23 -6.66 1.44 10.10
C LEU A 23 -8.04 0.83 10.41
N PRO A 24 -9.09 1.65 10.49
CA PRO A 24 -10.44 1.14 10.72
C PRO A 24 -10.89 0.27 9.54
N ALA A 25 -11.35 -0.95 9.83
CA ALA A 25 -11.82 -1.89 8.80
C ALA A 25 -12.98 -1.33 7.96
N GLN A 26 -13.79 -0.42 8.53
CA GLN A 26 -14.88 0.25 7.81
C GLN A 26 -14.38 1.19 6.73
N ASP A 27 -13.25 1.88 6.94
CA ASP A 27 -12.72 2.81 5.94
C ASP A 27 -12.15 2.03 4.75
N ILE A 28 -11.44 0.94 5.04
CA ILE A 28 -10.97 0.00 4.03
C ILE A 28 -12.15 -0.64 3.30
N GLN A 29 -13.22 -1.01 4.02
CA GLN A 29 -14.43 -1.55 3.41
C GLN A 29 -15.06 -0.57 2.41
N ARG A 30 -15.24 0.69 2.81
CA ARG A 30 -15.79 1.73 1.94
C ARG A 30 -14.92 1.93 0.71
N PHE A 31 -13.61 2.01 0.90
CA PHE A 31 -12.64 2.17 -0.19
C PHE A 31 -12.69 0.99 -1.17
N LEU A 32 -12.59 -0.24 -0.66
CA LEU A 32 -12.60 -1.46 -1.47
C LEU A 32 -13.96 -1.79 -2.10
N GLN A 33 -15.02 -1.07 -1.71
CA GLN A 33 -16.40 -1.27 -2.18
C GLN A 33 -16.86 -2.73 -2.02
N THR A 34 -16.56 -3.32 -0.86
CA THR A 34 -16.85 -4.73 -0.54
C THR A 34 -17.54 -4.86 0.82
N ASP A 35 -17.80 -6.09 1.26
CA ASP A 35 -18.36 -6.35 2.59
C ASP A 35 -17.26 -6.34 3.68
N LEU A 36 -17.69 -6.13 4.93
CA LEU A 36 -16.75 -6.04 6.06
C LEU A 36 -15.94 -7.33 6.28
N PRO A 37 -16.53 -8.55 6.23
CA PRO A 37 -15.76 -9.80 6.27
C PRO A 37 -14.66 -9.89 5.20
N THR A 38 -14.98 -9.59 3.93
CA THR A 38 -14.01 -9.61 2.83
C THR A 38 -12.90 -8.58 3.06
N SER A 39 -13.25 -7.40 3.57
CA SER A 39 -12.29 -6.34 3.90
C SER A 39 -11.35 -6.74 5.03
N ALA A 40 -11.89 -7.34 6.10
CA ALA A 40 -11.11 -7.85 7.21
C ALA A 40 -10.17 -9.00 6.77
N HIS A 41 -10.65 -9.88 5.88
CA HIS A 41 -9.82 -10.93 5.29
C HIS A 41 -8.68 -10.34 4.45
N PHE A 42 -8.96 -9.35 3.62
CA PHE A 42 -7.96 -8.60 2.86
C PHE A 42 -6.89 -7.98 3.78
N MET A 43 -7.30 -7.27 4.83
CA MET A 43 -6.37 -6.68 5.81
C MET A 43 -5.49 -7.75 6.46
N THR A 44 -6.10 -8.87 6.85
CA THR A 44 -5.38 -9.98 7.50
C THR A 44 -4.35 -10.58 6.56
N GLN A 45 -4.74 -10.89 5.32
CA GLN A 45 -3.85 -11.46 4.32
C GLN A 45 -2.71 -10.50 3.96
N ALA A 46 -3.02 -9.21 3.84
CA ALA A 46 -2.04 -8.15 3.64
C ALA A 46 -0.98 -8.12 4.74
N MET A 47 -1.38 -8.20 6.01
CA MET A 47 -0.45 -8.22 7.14
C MET A 47 0.35 -9.52 7.24
N LEU A 48 -0.26 -10.66 6.94
CA LEU A 48 0.46 -11.93 6.83
C LEU A 48 1.55 -11.88 5.75
N ASP A 49 1.27 -11.27 4.61
CA ASP A 49 2.25 -11.15 3.54
C ASP A 49 3.41 -10.20 3.91
N VAL A 50 3.15 -9.12 4.65
CA VAL A 50 4.20 -8.25 5.22
C VAL A 50 5.07 -9.04 6.19
N MET A 51 4.46 -9.78 7.12
CA MET A 51 5.19 -10.61 8.08
C MET A 51 6.02 -11.71 7.41
N ALA A 52 5.51 -12.29 6.32
CA ALA A 52 6.20 -13.30 5.53
C ALA A 52 7.24 -12.72 4.55
N ASN A 53 7.50 -11.41 4.58
CA ASN A 53 8.38 -10.70 3.66
C ASN A 53 8.02 -10.87 2.17
N ARG A 54 6.74 -11.07 1.84
CA ARG A 54 6.27 -11.31 0.46
C ARG A 54 5.95 -10.03 -0.29
N ARG A 55 5.34 -9.05 0.38
CA ARG A 55 5.03 -7.72 -0.19
C ARG A 55 4.92 -6.69 0.94
N LEU A 56 5.13 -5.41 0.62
CA LEU A 56 4.74 -4.31 1.51
C LEU A 56 3.40 -3.76 1.07
N ILE A 57 2.57 -3.37 2.03
CA ILE A 57 1.30 -2.72 1.79
C ILE A 57 1.00 -1.74 2.91
N TRP A 58 0.65 -0.52 2.51
CA TRP A 58 0.19 0.54 3.39
C TRP A 58 -1.15 1.07 2.90
N GLY A 59 -1.98 1.52 3.84
CA GLY A 59 -3.10 2.40 3.57
C GLY A 59 -2.63 3.85 3.61
N ILE A 60 -3.12 4.65 2.67
CA ILE A 60 -2.80 6.07 2.54
C ILE A 60 -3.96 6.85 3.16
N THR A 61 -3.67 7.67 4.16
CA THR A 61 -4.64 8.61 4.73
C THR A 61 -4.11 10.04 4.66
N THR A 62 -5.00 11.02 4.63
CA THR A 62 -4.64 12.43 4.77
C THR A 62 -4.24 12.74 6.20
N LYS A 63 -3.22 13.57 6.42
CA LYS A 63 -2.72 13.88 7.78
C LYS A 63 -3.68 14.72 8.62
N ASP A 64 -4.46 15.60 8.00
CA ASP A 64 -5.28 16.57 8.74
C ASP A 64 -6.65 16.01 9.14
N THR A 65 -7.19 15.06 8.37
CA THR A 65 -8.54 14.53 8.57
C THR A 65 -8.59 13.01 8.78
N ASP A 66 -7.45 12.33 8.75
CA ASP A 66 -7.32 10.86 8.80
C ASP A 66 -8.18 10.13 7.75
N GLN A 67 -8.62 10.82 6.69
CA GLN A 67 -9.44 10.24 5.64
C GLN A 67 -8.63 9.24 4.82
N PHE A 68 -9.16 8.03 4.66
CA PHE A 68 -8.56 6.98 3.85
C PHE A 68 -8.75 7.26 2.35
N GLU A 69 -7.63 7.35 1.63
CA GLU A 69 -7.61 7.76 0.22
C GLU A 69 -7.07 6.69 -0.73
N GLY A 70 -6.36 5.69 -0.20
CA GLY A 70 -5.74 4.71 -1.08
C GLY A 70 -4.93 3.62 -0.42
N LEU A 71 -4.30 2.82 -1.27
CA LEU A 71 -3.37 1.77 -0.93
C LEU A 71 -2.08 1.96 -1.71
N CYS A 72 -0.95 1.75 -1.04
CA CYS A 72 0.37 1.68 -1.65
C CYS A 72 0.93 0.28 -1.44
N LEU A 73 1.29 -0.42 -2.52
CA LEU A 73 1.81 -1.77 -2.49
C LEU A 73 3.18 -1.83 -3.18
N ILE A 74 4.07 -2.63 -2.62
CA ILE A 74 5.38 -2.94 -3.22
C ILE A 74 5.51 -4.45 -3.34
N HIS A 75 5.60 -4.93 -4.58
CA HIS A 75 5.74 -6.34 -4.92
C HIS A 75 7.15 -6.62 -5.49
N PRO A 76 7.97 -7.47 -4.86
CA PRO A 76 9.20 -7.93 -5.48
C PRO A 76 8.88 -8.71 -6.76
N LEU A 77 9.48 -8.33 -7.88
CA LEU A 77 9.39 -9.06 -9.15
C LEU A 77 10.60 -9.98 -9.35
N SER A 78 11.76 -9.58 -8.81
CA SER A 78 13.01 -10.34 -8.82
C SER A 78 13.93 -9.85 -7.70
N ALA A 79 15.18 -10.31 -7.68
CA ALA A 79 16.20 -9.80 -6.75
C ALA A 79 16.59 -8.33 -7.02
N THR A 80 16.27 -7.77 -8.20
CA THR A 80 16.71 -6.43 -8.62
C THR A 80 15.59 -5.54 -9.15
N ALA A 81 14.38 -6.08 -9.27
CA ALA A 81 13.22 -5.35 -9.77
C ALA A 81 12.02 -5.47 -8.81
N VAL A 82 11.29 -4.37 -8.70
CA VAL A 82 10.10 -4.28 -7.87
C VAL A 82 8.97 -3.56 -8.61
N ARG A 83 7.73 -3.90 -8.28
CA ARG A 83 6.54 -3.19 -8.72
C ARG A 83 6.00 -2.34 -7.58
N LEU A 84 5.94 -1.02 -7.79
CA LEU A 84 5.19 -0.09 -6.96
C LEU A 84 3.79 0.04 -7.57
N GLN A 85 2.77 -0.42 -6.85
CA GLN A 85 1.38 -0.29 -7.26
C GLN A 85 0.66 0.65 -6.28
N ILE A 86 0.07 1.72 -6.80
CA ILE A 86 -0.72 2.66 -6.00
C ILE A 86 -2.15 2.62 -6.51
N VAL A 87 -3.09 2.36 -5.60
CA VAL A 87 -4.52 2.40 -5.84
C VAL A 87 -5.08 3.57 -5.06
N PHE A 88 -5.72 4.52 -5.73
CA PHE A 88 -6.14 5.77 -5.10
C PHE A 88 -7.59 6.10 -5.50
N ASN A 89 -8.31 6.83 -4.65
CA ASN A 89 -9.66 7.28 -4.96
C ASN A 89 -9.70 8.19 -6.19
N THR A 90 -8.66 8.99 -6.36
CA THR A 90 -8.52 9.99 -7.41
C THR A 90 -7.16 9.85 -8.10
N THR A 91 -6.62 10.94 -8.66
CA THR A 91 -5.26 10.96 -9.19
C THR A 91 -4.25 10.84 -8.05
N VAL A 92 -3.24 9.98 -8.23
CA VAL A 92 -2.17 9.81 -7.25
C VAL A 92 -1.37 11.12 -7.09
N PRO A 93 -1.26 11.68 -5.89
CA PRO A 93 -0.43 12.84 -5.60
C PRO A 93 1.04 12.60 -5.93
N SER A 94 1.70 13.58 -6.54
CA SER A 94 3.13 13.48 -6.91
C SER A 94 4.03 13.27 -5.69
N GLU A 95 3.70 13.87 -4.54
CA GLU A 95 4.50 13.72 -3.31
C GLU A 95 4.61 12.26 -2.83
N ILE A 96 3.56 11.46 -3.00
CA ILE A 96 3.56 10.04 -2.64
C ILE A 96 4.47 9.28 -3.61
N LEU A 97 4.35 9.58 -4.92
CA LEU A 97 5.17 8.95 -5.95
C LEU A 97 6.65 9.26 -5.80
N ASP A 98 7.00 10.51 -5.54
CA ASP A 98 8.38 10.96 -5.38
C ASP A 98 9.01 10.32 -4.15
N TYR A 99 8.29 10.35 -3.01
CA TYR A 99 8.77 9.71 -1.79
C TYR A 99 8.95 8.20 -1.97
N MET A 100 8.00 7.51 -2.60
CA MET A 100 8.07 6.06 -2.83
C MET A 100 9.22 5.64 -3.74
N GLN A 101 9.50 6.42 -4.77
CA GLN A 101 10.67 6.17 -5.61
C GLN A 101 11.97 6.32 -4.83
N ILE A 102 12.09 7.35 -3.99
CA ILE A 102 13.26 7.57 -3.13
C ILE A 102 13.40 6.41 -2.14
N PHE A 103 12.33 6.06 -1.44
CA PHE A 103 12.29 4.97 -0.47
C PHE A 103 12.73 3.63 -1.08
N ILE A 104 12.18 3.26 -2.24
CA ILE A 104 12.52 2.01 -2.92
C ILE A 104 14.00 1.97 -3.32
N ARG A 105 14.53 3.06 -3.88
CA ARG A 105 15.93 3.11 -4.34
C ARG A 105 16.92 3.14 -3.18
N GLN A 106 16.64 3.95 -2.16
CA GLN A 106 17.58 4.22 -1.08
C GLN A 106 17.50 3.20 0.05
N GLN A 107 16.28 2.82 0.47
CA GLN A 107 16.08 1.92 1.62
C GLN A 107 15.97 0.47 1.17
N LEU A 108 15.11 0.17 0.19
CA LEU A 108 14.95 -1.20 -0.31
C LEU A 108 16.05 -1.62 -1.29
N LYS A 109 16.85 -0.67 -1.79
CA LYS A 109 17.98 -0.90 -2.70
C LYS A 109 17.62 -1.61 -4.01
N PHE A 110 16.37 -1.44 -4.49
CA PHE A 110 15.97 -1.94 -5.80
C PHE A 110 16.29 -0.90 -6.90
N PRO A 111 17.16 -1.21 -7.88
CA PRO A 111 17.51 -0.27 -8.94
C PRO A 111 16.39 -0.09 -9.99
N GLN A 112 15.61 -1.15 -10.22
CA GLN A 112 14.54 -1.16 -11.22
C GLN A 112 13.17 -1.11 -10.55
N ILE A 113 12.35 -0.15 -10.98
CA ILE A 113 11.01 0.08 -10.43
C ILE A 113 10.02 0.13 -11.59
N THR A 114 9.02 -0.75 -11.55
CA THR A 114 7.83 -0.64 -12.40
C THR A 114 6.74 0.04 -11.59
N ILE A 115 6.23 1.17 -12.06
CA ILE A 115 5.18 1.92 -11.37
C ILE A 115 3.85 1.66 -12.05
N THR A 116 2.81 1.38 -11.25
CA THR A 116 1.44 1.23 -11.73
C THR A 116 0.53 2.06 -10.82
N CYS A 117 -0.17 3.02 -11.41
CA CYS A 117 -1.16 3.83 -10.70
C CYS A 117 -2.53 3.55 -11.31
N GLN A 118 -3.50 3.24 -10.47
CA GLN A 118 -4.86 2.97 -10.91
C GLN A 118 -5.87 3.53 -9.91
N MET A 119 -7.06 3.83 -10.41
CA MET A 119 -8.20 4.10 -9.53
C MET A 119 -8.73 2.79 -8.96
N ILE A 120 -9.36 2.86 -7.79
CA ILE A 120 -9.96 1.67 -7.17
C ILE A 120 -11.09 1.09 -8.05
N ASP A 121 -11.06 -0.22 -8.25
CA ASP A 121 -12.10 -0.97 -8.92
C ASP A 121 -12.46 -2.26 -8.15
N ARG A 122 -13.59 -2.87 -8.51
CA ARG A 122 -14.08 -4.11 -7.88
C ARG A 122 -13.23 -5.35 -8.19
N GLN A 123 -12.31 -5.29 -9.17
CA GLN A 123 -11.45 -6.40 -9.55
C GLN A 123 -10.18 -6.45 -8.69
N PHE A 124 -9.73 -5.30 -8.17
CA PHE A 124 -8.54 -5.20 -7.33
C PHE A 124 -8.56 -6.20 -6.17
N VAL A 125 -9.64 -6.23 -5.37
CA VAL A 125 -9.78 -7.13 -4.23
C VAL A 125 -9.71 -8.60 -4.67
N LYS A 126 -10.42 -8.94 -5.75
CA LYS A 126 -10.44 -10.31 -6.29
C LYS A 126 -9.07 -10.74 -6.79
N ASN A 127 -8.29 -9.83 -7.36
CA ASN A 127 -6.95 -10.14 -7.86
C ASN A 127 -5.94 -10.23 -6.72
N PHE A 128 -6.14 -9.50 -5.62
CA PHE A 128 -5.28 -9.56 -4.46
C PHE A 128 -5.46 -10.84 -3.63
N LEU A 129 -6.71 -11.32 -3.50
CA LEU A 129 -7.07 -12.49 -2.68
C LEU A 129 -6.95 -13.85 -3.39
N LYS A 130 -6.62 -13.87 -4.68
CA LYS A 130 -6.32 -15.10 -5.43
C LYS A 130 -4.90 -15.59 -5.14
#